data_AF-A0A813XBS0-F1
#
_entry.id   AF-A0A813XBS0-F1
#
_cell.length_a   1.000
_cell.length_b   1.000
_cell.length_c   1.000
_cell.angle_alpha   90.00
_cell.angle_beta   90.00
_cell.angle_gamma   90.00
#
_symmetry.space_group_name_H-M   'P 1'
#
loop_
_entity.id
_entity.type
_entity.pdbx_description
1 polymer ?
#
loop_
_entity_poly.entity_id
_entity_poly.type
_entity_poly.pdbx_seq_one_letter_code
_entity_poly.pdbx_strand_id
1 'polypeptide(L)'
;MSYYVYLNQKTRELIHKIQDVDKDKLINKAIPVVTGASYLLHSAKFMAPNTFSKLCGDKSLSISKALFLNSIFGGIFYIFTSKHMKNTKLRYAIGFSAFESVMFNFGTILTWSLSKVYLPDNEFINLCFGLLSGAFLLYSARNYLKFVDNKSSFNK
;
A
#
# COMPACT_ATOMS: atom_id res chain seq x y z
N MET A 1 -24.24 44.76 6.63
CA MET A 1 -22.79 44.60 6.87
C MET A 1 -22.41 43.37 7.72
N SER A 2 -23.23 42.94 8.70
CA SER A 2 -22.85 41.91 9.70
C SER A 2 -22.77 40.46 9.18
N TYR A 3 -23.61 40.08 8.22
CA TYR A 3 -23.71 38.68 7.74
C TYR A 3 -22.50 38.23 6.90
N TYR A 4 -21.92 39.15 6.12
CA TYR A 4 -20.73 38.89 5.31
C TYR A 4 -19.46 38.67 6.16
N VAL A 5 -19.36 39.36 7.30
CA VAL A 5 -18.25 39.18 8.24
C VAL A 5 -18.32 37.81 8.91
N TYR A 6 -19.53 37.39 9.32
CA TYR A 6 -19.76 36.08 9.93
C TYR A 6 -19.47 34.91 8.97
N LEU A 7 -19.91 35.00 7.70
CA LEU A 7 -19.62 34.00 6.67
C LEU A 7 -18.12 33.86 6.41
N ASN A 8 -17.39 34.99 6.34
CA ASN A 8 -15.95 35.02 6.07
C ASN A 8 -15.15 34.45 7.26
N GLN A 9 -15.59 34.68 8.49
CA GLN A 9 -14.95 34.14 9.69
C GLN A 9 -15.15 32.62 9.80
N LYS A 10 -16.36 32.13 9.51
CA LYS A 10 -16.67 30.69 9.50
C LYS A 10 -15.97 29.94 8.35
N THR A 11 -15.80 30.58 7.19
CA THR A 11 -15.00 29.98 6.10
C THR A 11 -13.52 29.94 6.46
N ARG A 12 -12.96 30.97 7.11
CA ARG A 12 -11.57 30.91 7.60
C ARG A 12 -11.37 29.83 8.66
N GLU A 13 -12.30 29.65 9.58
CA GLU A 13 -12.25 28.55 10.56
C GLU A 13 -12.31 27.18 9.90
N LEU A 14 -13.17 26.99 8.89
CA LEU A 14 -13.23 25.74 8.12
C LEU A 14 -11.98 25.51 7.29
N ILE A 15 -11.42 26.54 6.65
CA ILE A 15 -10.17 26.45 5.89
C ILE A 15 -9.01 26.14 6.83
N HIS A 16 -8.92 26.78 7.99
CA HIS A 16 -7.93 26.43 9.01
C HIS A 16 -8.12 25.01 9.52
N LYS A 17 -9.35 24.56 9.77
CA LYS A 17 -9.62 23.19 10.20
C LYS A 17 -9.33 22.15 9.12
N ILE A 18 -9.49 22.49 7.83
CA ILE A 18 -9.11 21.63 6.69
C ILE A 18 -7.58 21.63 6.50
N GLN A 19 -6.92 22.76 6.73
CA GLN A 19 -5.47 22.92 6.63
C GLN A 19 -4.73 22.31 7.84
N ASP A 20 -5.42 22.22 8.99
CA ASP A 20 -5.00 21.61 10.24
C ASP A 20 -5.49 20.14 10.39
N VAL A 21 -6.31 19.65 9.45
CA VAL A 21 -6.37 18.22 9.08
C VAL A 21 -5.09 17.88 8.31
N ASP A 22 -4.00 18.08 9.05
CA ASP A 22 -2.67 17.54 8.99
C ASP A 22 -2.38 16.78 7.69
N LYS A 23 -1.80 17.50 6.71
CA LYS A 23 -1.35 16.92 5.44
C LYS A 23 -0.51 15.66 5.67
N ASP A 24 0.24 15.62 6.76
CA ASP A 24 1.05 14.47 7.14
C ASP A 24 0.20 13.27 7.56
N LYS A 25 -0.93 13.46 8.27
CA LYS A 25 -1.88 12.37 8.54
C LYS A 25 -2.59 11.89 7.29
N LEU A 26 -2.95 12.80 6.39
CA LEU A 26 -3.58 12.44 5.12
C LEU A 26 -2.61 11.65 4.24
N ILE A 27 -1.36 12.09 4.11
CA ILE A 27 -0.30 11.39 3.37
C ILE A 27 -0.03 10.02 3.99
N ASN A 28 0.14 9.95 5.31
CA ASN A 28 0.37 8.69 6.01
C ASN A 28 -0.80 7.71 5.93
N LYS A 29 -2.03 8.19 5.67
CA LYS A 29 -3.21 7.34 5.44
C LYS A 29 -3.40 7.00 3.97
N ALA A 30 -3.11 7.92 3.07
CA ALA A 30 -3.27 7.75 1.63
C ALA A 30 -2.22 6.80 1.05
N ILE A 31 -0.96 6.91 1.48
CA ILE A 31 0.14 6.05 1.01
C ILE A 31 -0.21 4.56 1.17
N PRO A 32 -0.50 4.02 2.37
CA PRO A 32 -0.78 2.60 2.51
C PRO A 32 -2.03 2.15 1.74
N VAL A 33 -3.02 3.03 1.54
CA VAL A 33 -4.21 2.73 0.71
C VAL A 33 -3.82 2.63 -0.76
N VAL A 34 -3.08 3.60 -1.29
CA VAL A 34 -2.63 3.63 -2.69
C VAL A 34 -1.64 2.49 -2.97
N THR A 35 -0.71 2.23 -2.05
CA THR A 35 0.23 1.10 -2.10
C THR A 35 -0.52 -0.22 -2.09
N GLY A 36 -1.46 -0.40 -1.16
CA GLY A 36 -2.28 -1.62 -1.08
C GLY A 36 -3.13 -1.84 -2.33
N ALA A 37 -3.77 -0.79 -2.84
CA ALA A 37 -4.53 -0.86 -4.10
C ALA A 37 -3.62 -1.22 -5.28
N SER A 38 -2.42 -0.62 -5.36
CA SER A 38 -1.45 -0.93 -6.42
C SER A 38 -1.00 -2.38 -6.37
N TYR A 39 -0.74 -2.88 -5.16
CA TYR A 39 -0.39 -4.27 -4.90
C TYR A 39 -1.48 -5.25 -5.33
N LEU A 40 -2.75 -4.99 -4.96
CA LEU A 40 -3.89 -5.83 -5.36
C LEU A 40 -4.14 -5.79 -6.86
N LEU A 41 -3.99 -4.62 -7.48
CA LEU A 41 -4.15 -4.49 -8.93
C LEU A 41 -3.02 -5.21 -9.68
N HIS A 42 -1.81 -5.21 -9.12
CA HIS A 42 -0.70 -6.03 -9.62
C HIS A 42 -0.97 -7.53 -9.45
N SER A 43 -1.58 -7.96 -8.34
CA SER A 43 -1.97 -9.38 -8.15
C SER A 43 -2.97 -9.85 -9.20
N ALA A 44 -3.94 -9.00 -9.55
CA ALA A 44 -4.90 -9.26 -10.61
C ALA A 44 -4.22 -9.45 -11.97
N LYS A 45 -3.25 -8.59 -12.35
CA LYS A 45 -2.46 -8.79 -13.58
C LYS A 45 -1.67 -10.08 -13.54
N PHE A 46 -1.03 -10.36 -12.41
CA PHE A 46 -0.20 -11.55 -12.27
C PHE A 46 -1.04 -12.82 -12.44
N MET A 47 -2.22 -12.90 -11.81
CA MET A 47 -3.06 -14.10 -11.86
C MET A 47 -3.97 -14.22 -13.08
N ALA A 48 -4.58 -13.13 -13.55
CA ALA A 48 -5.52 -13.12 -14.66
C ALA A 48 -5.07 -12.11 -15.75
N PRO A 49 -4.05 -12.46 -16.56
CA PRO A 49 -3.41 -11.51 -17.44
C PRO A 49 -4.30 -11.00 -18.57
N ASN A 50 -5.22 -11.80 -19.13
CA ASN A 50 -6.08 -11.34 -20.22
C ASN A 50 -7.19 -10.44 -19.69
N THR A 51 -7.81 -10.79 -18.56
CA THR A 51 -8.79 -9.93 -17.87
C THR A 51 -8.20 -8.56 -17.55
N PHE A 52 -6.96 -8.51 -17.05
CA PHE A 52 -6.29 -7.23 -16.80
C PHE A 52 -5.96 -6.46 -18.09
N SER A 53 -5.49 -7.15 -19.14
CA SER A 53 -5.19 -6.51 -20.42
C SER A 53 -6.45 -5.92 -21.07
N LYS A 54 -7.63 -6.52 -20.89
CA LYS A 54 -8.91 -5.95 -21.34
C LYS A 54 -9.27 -4.64 -20.61
N LEU A 55 -8.92 -4.53 -19.33
CA LEU A 55 -9.18 -3.33 -18.52
C LEU A 55 -8.19 -2.19 -18.81
N CYS A 56 -6.91 -2.52 -19.00
CA CYS A 56 -5.84 -1.52 -19.14
C CYS A 56 -5.36 -1.29 -20.59
N GLY A 57 -5.88 -2.05 -21.56
CA GLY A 57 -5.52 -1.97 -22.97
C GLY A 57 -4.03 -2.30 -23.24
N ASP A 58 -3.53 -1.76 -24.35
CA ASP A 58 -2.17 -2.03 -24.86
C ASP A 58 -1.04 -1.61 -23.89
N LYS A 59 -1.34 -0.70 -22.96
CA LYS A 59 -0.39 -0.21 -21.95
C LYS A 59 -0.35 -1.07 -20.68
N SER A 60 -1.06 -2.20 -20.65
CA SER A 60 -1.18 -3.07 -19.47
C SER A 60 0.17 -3.52 -18.88
N LEU A 61 1.20 -3.74 -19.71
CA LEU A 61 2.53 -4.12 -19.23
C LEU A 61 3.21 -2.97 -18.46
N SER A 62 3.20 -1.76 -19.02
CA SER A 62 3.79 -0.58 -18.40
C SER A 62 3.06 -0.18 -17.13
N ILE A 63 1.73 -0.26 -17.13
CA ILE A 63 0.89 -0.01 -15.95
C ILE A 63 1.23 -1.00 -14.84
N SER A 64 1.33 -2.30 -15.15
CA SER A 64 1.68 -3.31 -14.14
C SER A 64 3.06 -3.09 -13.51
N LYS A 65 4.06 -2.72 -14.32
CA LYS A 65 5.40 -2.37 -13.81
C LYS A 65 5.35 -1.13 -12.91
N ALA A 66 4.57 -0.13 -13.27
CA ALA A 66 4.38 1.06 -12.45
C ALA A 66 3.67 0.72 -11.12
N LEU A 67 2.63 -0.12 -11.15
CA LEU A 67 1.93 -0.59 -9.95
C LEU A 67 2.85 -1.37 -9.02
N PHE A 68 3.69 -2.24 -9.58
CA PHE A 68 4.69 -2.99 -8.83
C PHE A 68 5.72 -2.08 -8.16
N LEU A 69 6.28 -1.13 -8.90
CA LEU A 69 7.22 -0.14 -8.35
C LEU A 69 6.55 0.71 -7.27
N ASN A 70 5.32 1.14 -7.49
CA ASN A 70 4.57 1.92 -6.50
C ASN A 70 4.28 1.12 -5.22
N SER A 71 4.02 -0.18 -5.35
CA SER A 71 3.89 -1.10 -4.21
C SER A 71 5.20 -1.19 -3.42
N ILE A 72 6.35 -1.29 -4.11
CA ILE A 72 7.66 -1.32 -3.45
C ILE A 72 7.93 0.01 -2.74
N PHE A 73 7.95 1.14 -3.46
CA PHE A 73 8.29 2.43 -2.89
C PHE A 73 7.34 2.85 -1.77
N GLY A 74 6.04 2.62 -1.96
CA GLY A 74 5.04 2.88 -0.93
C GLY A 74 5.20 1.99 0.30
N GLY A 75 5.55 0.71 0.11
CA GLY A 75 5.90 -0.20 1.20
C GLY A 75 7.15 0.26 1.97
N ILE A 76 8.19 0.71 1.26
CA ILE A 76 9.41 1.27 1.87
C ILE A 76 9.04 2.47 2.73
N PHE A 77 8.27 3.41 2.18
CA PHE A 77 7.87 4.61 2.90
C PHE A 77 7.00 4.28 4.13
N TYR A 78 6.08 3.33 4.00
CA TYR A 78 5.22 2.89 5.09
C TYR A 78 6.02 2.24 6.24
N ILE A 79 6.95 1.34 5.92
CA ILE A 79 7.80 0.68 6.92
C ILE A 79 8.77 1.69 7.54
N PHE A 80 9.37 2.55 6.74
CA PHE A 80 10.31 3.58 7.20
C PHE A 80 9.69 4.54 8.22
N THR A 81 8.41 4.89 8.03
CA THR A 81 7.65 5.78 8.95
C THR A 81 7.09 5.06 10.19
N SER A 82 7.24 3.72 10.27
CA SER A 82 6.71 2.91 11.36
C SER A 82 7.41 3.17 12.69
N LYS A 83 6.73 2.90 13.82
CA LYS A 83 7.22 3.27 15.16
C LYS A 83 8.51 2.53 15.52
N HIS A 84 8.63 1.25 15.14
CA HIS A 84 9.80 0.43 15.40
C HIS A 84 11.07 0.94 14.68
N MET A 85 10.92 1.69 13.57
CA MET A 85 12.06 2.24 12.83
C MET A 85 12.56 3.58 13.39
N LYS A 86 11.80 4.26 14.27
CA LYS A 86 12.14 5.61 14.77
C LYS A 86 13.43 5.69 15.59
N ASN A 87 13.83 4.60 16.24
CA ASN A 87 15.05 4.57 17.07
C ASN A 87 16.25 3.99 16.30
N THR A 88 16.07 3.60 15.05
CA THR A 88 17.11 3.00 14.21
C THR A 88 17.89 4.08 13.48
N LYS A 89 19.22 3.92 13.35
CA LYS A 89 20.03 4.88 12.55
C LYS A 89 19.50 4.91 11.11
N LEU A 90 19.40 6.12 10.53
CA LEU A 90 18.77 6.37 9.22
C LEU A 90 19.21 5.38 8.14
N ARG A 91 20.52 5.11 8.03
CA ARG A 91 21.09 4.16 7.05
C ARG A 91 20.50 2.74 7.16
N TYR A 92 20.30 2.25 8.38
CA TYR A 92 19.74 0.92 8.61
C TYR A 92 18.23 0.92 8.46
N ALA A 93 17.55 2.00 8.86
CA ALA A 93 16.11 2.14 8.67
C ALA A 93 15.73 2.09 7.18
N ILE A 94 16.47 2.80 6.32
CA ILE A 94 16.27 2.74 4.87
C ILE A 94 16.55 1.33 4.34
N GLY A 95 17.67 0.72 4.72
CA GLY A 95 18.06 -0.61 4.26
C GLY A 95 17.06 -1.70 4.65
N PHE A 96 16.60 -1.71 5.90
CA PHE A 96 15.61 -2.68 6.39
C PHE A 96 14.24 -2.46 5.76
N SER A 97 13.79 -1.21 5.63
CA SER A 97 12.51 -0.89 4.97
C SER A 97 12.52 -1.30 3.49
N ALA A 98 13.63 -1.05 2.80
CA ALA A 98 13.86 -1.51 1.42
C ALA A 98 13.81 -3.04 1.33
N PHE A 99 14.56 -3.72 2.18
CA PHE A 99 14.64 -5.18 2.21
C PHE A 99 13.27 -5.82 2.46
N GLU A 100 12.54 -5.38 3.49
CA GLU A 100 11.22 -5.92 3.83
C GLU A 100 10.19 -5.70 2.72
N SER A 101 10.14 -4.49 2.13
CA SER A 101 9.23 -4.20 1.03
C SER A 101 9.53 -5.05 -0.20
N VAL A 102 10.80 -5.20 -0.57
CA VAL A 102 11.23 -6.05 -1.69
C VAL A 102 10.90 -7.52 -1.40
N MET A 103 11.27 -8.04 -0.23
CA MET A 103 10.97 -9.41 0.18
C MET A 103 9.48 -9.71 0.14
N PHE A 104 8.63 -8.80 0.64
CA PHE A 104 7.19 -8.96 0.58
C PHE A 104 6.68 -9.04 -0.86
N ASN A 105 7.05 -8.07 -1.70
CA ASN A 105 6.58 -8.02 -3.09
C ASN A 105 7.05 -9.25 -3.90
N PHE A 106 8.33 -9.61 -3.84
CA PHE A 106 8.85 -10.77 -4.55
C PHE A 106 8.35 -12.11 -3.97
N GLY A 107 8.21 -12.21 -2.64
CA GLY A 107 7.66 -13.40 -1.99
C GLY A 107 6.21 -13.68 -2.39
N THR A 108 5.41 -12.61 -2.58
CA THR A 108 4.03 -12.74 -3.06
C THR A 108 3.97 -13.19 -4.52
N ILE A 109 4.84 -12.66 -5.38
CA ILE A 109 4.98 -13.12 -6.78
C ILE A 109 5.36 -14.60 -6.82
N LEU A 110 6.33 -15.02 -6.00
CA LEU A 110 6.75 -16.41 -5.93
C LEU A 110 5.60 -17.31 -5.48
N THR A 111 4.87 -16.91 -4.44
CA THR A 111 3.68 -17.60 -3.94
C THR A 111 2.67 -17.78 -5.06
N TRP A 112 2.36 -16.72 -5.80
CA TRP A 112 1.42 -16.79 -6.90
C TRP A 112 1.91 -17.63 -8.07
N SER A 113 3.20 -17.56 -8.38
CA SER A 113 3.81 -18.40 -9.42
C SER A 113 3.66 -19.88 -9.09
N LEU A 114 3.84 -20.25 -7.83
CA LEU A 114 3.64 -21.63 -7.36
C LEU A 114 2.15 -22.01 -7.33
N SER A 115 1.27 -21.13 -6.86
CA SER A 115 -0.18 -21.38 -6.84
C SER A 115 -0.75 -21.66 -8.22
N LYS A 116 -0.27 -20.97 -9.26
CA LYS A 116 -0.72 -21.19 -10.64
C LYS A 116 -0.52 -22.62 -11.14
N VAL A 117 0.48 -23.34 -10.62
CA VAL A 117 0.72 -24.75 -10.99
C VAL A 117 -0.42 -25.66 -10.52
N TYR A 118 -1.09 -25.28 -9.43
CA TYR A 118 -2.18 -26.06 -8.82
C TYR A 118 -3.58 -25.54 -9.17
N LEU A 119 -3.68 -24.35 -9.74
CA LEU A 119 -4.96 -23.74 -10.09
C LEU A 119 -5.41 -24.19 -11.49
N PRO A 120 -6.73 -24.33 -11.71
CA PRO A 120 -7.27 -24.64 -13.04
C PRO A 120 -7.07 -23.45 -14.00
N ASP A 121 -7.12 -23.72 -15.32
CA ASP A 121 -7.04 -22.72 -16.41
C ASP A 121 -8.29 -21.84 -16.53
N ASN A 122 -8.87 -21.43 -15.40
CA ASN A 122 -9.99 -20.51 -15.34
C ASN A 122 -9.53 -19.16 -14.80
N GLU A 123 -9.55 -18.14 -15.66
CA GLU A 123 -9.11 -16.79 -15.30
C GLU A 123 -9.89 -16.19 -14.13
N PHE A 124 -11.18 -16.50 -14.00
CA PHE A 124 -12.01 -15.94 -12.93
C PHE A 124 -11.58 -16.50 -11.57
N ILE A 125 -11.32 -17.81 -11.49
CA ILE A 125 -10.81 -18.46 -10.28
C ILE A 125 -9.44 -17.89 -9.91
N ASN A 126 -8.56 -17.73 -10.91
CA ASN A 126 -7.23 -17.18 -10.71
C ASN A 126 -7.29 -15.72 -10.24
N LEU A 127 -8.19 -14.90 -10.80
CA LEU A 127 -8.40 -13.51 -10.37
C LEU A 127 -8.90 -13.46 -8.92
N CYS A 128 -9.94 -14.21 -8.58
CA CYS A 128 -10.47 -14.27 -7.22
C CYS A 128 -9.41 -14.73 -6.24
N PHE A 129 -8.65 -15.78 -6.59
CA PHE A 129 -7.54 -16.25 -5.77
C PHE A 129 -6.46 -15.17 -5.60
N GLY A 130 -6.05 -14.49 -6.67
CA GLY A 130 -5.05 -13.42 -6.61
C GLY A 130 -5.48 -12.23 -5.74
N LEU A 131 -6.75 -11.84 -5.81
CA LEU A 131 -7.30 -10.76 -4.99
C LEU A 131 -7.45 -11.17 -3.53
N LEU A 132 -7.99 -12.37 -3.26
CA LEU A 132 -8.19 -12.87 -1.90
C LEU A 132 -6.86 -13.16 -1.20
N SER A 133 -5.95 -13.88 -1.86
CA SER A 133 -4.61 -14.16 -1.32
C SER A 133 -3.79 -12.88 -1.16
N GLY A 134 -3.87 -11.95 -2.12
CA GLY A 134 -3.24 -10.64 -2.00
C GLY A 134 -3.76 -9.85 -0.80
N ALA A 135 -5.08 -9.74 -0.65
CA ALA A 135 -5.68 -9.05 0.50
C ALA A 135 -5.28 -9.70 1.83
N PHE A 136 -5.25 -11.03 1.88
CA PHE A 136 -4.82 -11.80 3.04
C PHE A 136 -3.34 -11.54 3.39
N LEU A 137 -2.44 -11.58 2.40
CA LEU A 137 -1.01 -11.33 2.60
C LEU A 137 -0.76 -9.89 3.06
N LEU A 138 -1.45 -8.91 2.45
CA LEU A 138 -1.36 -7.51 2.85
C LEU A 138 -1.89 -7.27 4.27
N TYR A 139 -3.00 -7.92 4.63
CA TYR A 139 -3.56 -7.88 5.98
C TYR A 139 -2.59 -8.49 7.01
N SER A 140 -2.01 -9.64 6.68
CA SER A 140 -1.02 -10.33 7.52
C SER A 140 0.24 -9.49 7.72
N ALA A 141 0.79 -8.90 6.65
CA ALA A 141 1.94 -8.01 6.72
C ALA A 141 1.67 -6.78 7.60
N ARG A 142 0.50 -6.15 7.44
CA ARG A 142 0.08 -5.03 8.29
C ARG A 142 -0.01 -5.43 9.77
N ASN A 143 -0.59 -6.58 10.07
CA ASN A 143 -0.72 -7.06 11.44
C ASN A 143 0.63 -7.41 12.06
N TYR A 144 1.53 -8.02 11.27
CA TYR A 144 2.91 -8.27 11.68
C TYR A 144 3.63 -6.96 12.04
N LEU A 145 3.58 -5.95 11.18
CA LEU A 145 4.21 -4.65 11.46
C LEU A 145 3.63 -3.98 12.70
N LYS A 146 2.30 -4.06 12.92
CA LYS A 146 1.67 -3.57 14.15
C LYS A 146 2.12 -4.33 15.39
N PHE A 147 2.29 -5.65 15.30
CA PHE A 147 2.79 -6.47 16.39
C PHE A 147 4.22 -6.08 16.77
N VAL A 148 5.09 -5.89 15.77
CA VAL A 148 6.46 -5.41 15.96
C VAL A 148 6.49 -4.00 16.56
N ASP A 149 5.65 -3.10 16.05
CA ASP A 149 5.49 -1.74 16.59
C ASP A 149 5.10 -1.76 18.06
N ASN A 150 4.11 -2.58 18.45
CA ASN A 150 3.67 -2.69 19.83
C ASN A 150 4.78 -3.21 20.74
N LYS A 151 5.51 -4.26 20.31
CA LYS A 151 6.63 -4.81 21.09
C LYS A 151 7.79 -3.81 21.24
N SER A 152 8.08 -3.03 20.20
CA SER A 152 9.12 -2.00 20.25
C SER A 152 8.78 -0.85 21.21
N SER A 153 7.48 -0.61 21.48
CA SER A 153 7.01 0.41 22.40
C SER A 153 7.04 -0.03 23.87
N PHE A 154 7.02 -1.33 24.15
CA PHE A 154 7.10 -1.89 25.52
C PHE A 154 8.54 -1.96 26.06
N ASN A 155 9.55 -1.90 25.19
CA ASN A 155 10.97 -1.90 25.56
C ASN A 155 11.54 -0.47 25.73
N LYS A 156 10.68 0.54 25.88
CA LYS A 156 11.03 1.91 26.26
C LYS A 156 10.53 2.19 27.67
#